data_AF-A0A2Z7CKY4-F1
#
_entry.id   AF-A0A2Z7CKY4-F1
#
_cell.length_a   1.000
_cell.length_b   1.000
_cell.length_c   1.000
_cell.angle_alpha   90.00
_cell.angle_beta   90.00
_cell.angle_gamma   90.00
#
_symmetry.space_group_name_H-M   'P 1'
#
loop_
_entity.id
_entity.type
_entity.pdbx_description
1 polymer ?
#
loop_
_entity_poly.entity_id
_entity_poly.type
_entity_poly.pdbx_seq_one_letter_code
_entity_poly.pdbx_strand_id
1 'polypeptide(L)'
;MASKGAALSFQYPQLTKYNYDNWSIRMRAILGSQGVWDIVGKGYVEPPNEADLTANQKDALEKERKKDQSALTIIHQGLDEDMFEKISNETTSKKAWETLRNSVMGVDKVKKVRLQTQGLSLNQFL
;
A
#
# COMPACT_ATOMS: atom_id res chain seq x y z
N MET A 1 -20.20 -26.70 30.24
CA MET A 1 -19.40 -26.69 29.01
C MET A 1 -19.33 -25.24 28.54
N ALA A 2 -18.16 -24.58 28.62
CA ALA A 2 -18.00 -23.21 28.13
C ALA A 2 -17.77 -23.26 26.61
N SER A 3 -18.60 -22.57 25.82
CA SER A 3 -18.37 -22.42 24.39
C SER A 3 -17.07 -21.65 24.18
N LYS A 4 -16.10 -22.26 23.51
CA LYS A 4 -14.93 -21.55 22.98
C LYS A 4 -15.46 -20.47 22.04
N GLY A 5 -15.45 -19.21 22.46
CA GLY A 5 -15.63 -18.09 21.55
C GLY A 5 -14.52 -18.19 20.52
N ALA A 6 -14.87 -18.50 19.27
CA ALA A 6 -13.94 -18.43 18.17
C ALA A 6 -13.49 -16.97 18.08
N ALA A 7 -12.25 -16.67 18.46
CA ALA A 7 -11.66 -15.39 18.16
C ALA A 7 -11.71 -15.24 16.63
N LEU A 8 -12.50 -14.28 16.14
CA LEU A 8 -12.50 -13.93 14.73
C LEU A 8 -11.09 -13.45 14.41
N SER A 9 -10.31 -14.25 13.69
CA SER A 9 -9.01 -13.82 13.20
C SER A 9 -9.25 -12.71 12.17
N PHE A 10 -8.68 -11.55 12.43
CA PHE A 10 -8.74 -10.43 11.50
C PHE A 10 -7.92 -10.80 10.26
N GLN A 11 -8.60 -11.13 9.16
CA GLN A 11 -7.95 -11.44 7.89
C GLN A 11 -7.80 -10.15 7.08
N TYR A 12 -6.55 -9.78 6.80
CA TYR A 12 -6.26 -8.69 5.89
C TYR A 12 -6.58 -9.09 4.45
N PRO A 13 -7.11 -8.17 3.62
CA PRO A 13 -7.29 -8.45 2.21
C PRO A 13 -5.92 -8.68 1.57
N GLN A 14 -5.74 -9.83 0.92
CA GLN A 14 -4.50 -10.13 0.21
C GLN A 14 -4.50 -9.46 -1.17
N LEU A 15 -3.48 -8.65 -1.45
CA LEU A 15 -3.25 -8.05 -2.75
C LEU A 15 -2.72 -9.11 -3.71
N THR A 16 -3.25 -9.09 -4.92
CA THR A 16 -2.78 -9.87 -6.06
C THR A 16 -2.60 -8.91 -7.24
N LYS A 17 -2.00 -9.40 -8.33
CA LYS A 17 -1.85 -8.66 -9.58
C LYS A 17 -3.15 -8.24 -10.30
N TYR A 18 -4.33 -8.63 -9.80
CA TYR A 18 -5.61 -8.40 -10.51
C TYR A 18 -6.69 -7.72 -9.67
N ASN A 19 -6.47 -7.48 -8.37
CA ASN A 19 -7.53 -7.03 -7.46
C ASN A 19 -7.22 -5.70 -6.77
N TYR A 20 -6.32 -4.87 -7.32
CA TYR A 20 -5.89 -3.63 -6.68
C TYR A 20 -7.06 -2.71 -6.30
N ASP A 21 -8.07 -2.55 -7.16
CA ASP A 21 -9.22 -1.69 -6.87
C ASP A 21 -9.97 -2.16 -5.60
N ASN A 22 -10.34 -3.44 -5.55
CA ASN A 22 -11.04 -4.04 -4.41
C ASN A 22 -10.17 -4.07 -3.15
N TRP A 23 -8.89 -4.42 -3.30
CA TRP A 23 -7.93 -4.44 -2.20
C TRP A 23 -7.74 -3.05 -1.62
N SER A 24 -7.56 -2.03 -2.46
CA SER A 24 -7.30 -0.66 -2.03
C SER A 24 -8.48 -0.09 -1.25
N ILE A 25 -9.73 -0.36 -1.65
CA ILE A 25 -10.93 0.07 -0.91
C ILE A 25 -10.95 -0.55 0.50
N ARG A 26 -10.73 -1.86 0.59
CA ARG A 26 -10.71 -2.57 1.88
C ARG A 26 -9.56 -2.10 2.76
N MET A 27 -8.36 -2.02 2.21
CA MET A 27 -7.18 -1.61 2.95
C MET A 27 -7.27 -0.16 3.43
N ARG A 28 -7.86 0.74 2.63
CA ARG A 28 -8.18 2.12 3.06
C ARG A 28 -9.13 2.17 4.26
N ALA A 29 -10.14 1.30 4.29
CA ALA A 29 -11.05 1.23 5.44
C ALA A 29 -10.33 0.76 6.71
N ILE A 30 -9.39 -0.19 6.59
CA ILE A 30 -8.58 -0.70 7.69
C ILE A 30 -7.60 0.37 8.21
N LEU A 31 -6.84 1.00 7.31
CA LEU A 31 -5.94 2.10 7.67
C LEU A 31 -6.70 3.29 8.26
N GLY A 32 -7.91 3.56 7.76
CA GLY A 32 -8.80 4.59 8.27
C GLY A 32 -9.30 4.32 9.68
N SER A 33 -9.70 3.08 9.99
CA SER A 33 -10.15 2.71 11.35
C SER A 33 -9.01 2.79 12.38
N GLN A 34 -7.76 2.62 11.93
CA GLN A 34 -6.56 2.79 12.75
C GLN A 34 -6.07 4.26 12.80
N GLY A 35 -6.73 5.18 12.08
CA GLY A 35 -6.36 6.60 12.06
C GLY A 35 -5.04 6.91 11.36
N VAL A 36 -4.52 5.99 10.53
CA VAL A 36 -3.22 6.14 9.85
C VAL A 36 -3.34 6.40 8.35
N TRP A 37 -4.54 6.41 7.77
CA TRP A 37 -4.70 6.66 6.32
C TRP A 37 -4.07 7.98 5.85
N ASP A 38 -4.11 9.03 6.67
CA ASP A 38 -3.52 10.32 6.32
C ASP A 38 -2.01 10.23 6.05
N ILE A 39 -1.28 9.41 6.80
CA ILE A 39 0.17 9.24 6.61
C ILE A 39 0.48 8.53 5.28
N VAL A 40 -0.37 7.59 4.86
CA VAL A 40 -0.23 6.87 3.59
C VAL A 40 -0.51 7.80 2.41
N GLY A 41 -1.55 8.63 2.52
CA GLY A 41 -1.96 9.53 1.45
C GLY A 41 -1.04 10.76 1.30
N LYS A 42 -0.68 11.40 2.41
CA LYS A 42 0.08 12.65 2.41
C LYS A 42 1.58 12.41 2.55
N GLY A 43 1.97 11.39 3.31
CA GLY A 43 3.33 11.20 3.78
C GLY A 43 3.65 12.14 4.94
N TYR A 44 4.88 12.04 5.44
CA TYR A 44 5.47 13.02 6.33
C TYR A 44 6.79 13.51 5.76
N VAL A 45 7.31 14.59 6.33
CA VAL A 45 8.58 15.17 5.92
C VAL A 45 9.65 14.74 6.91
N GLU A 46 10.65 14.02 6.40
CA GLU A 46 11.86 13.71 7.14
C GLU A 46 12.80 14.93 7.05
N PRO A 47 13.13 15.61 8.17
CA PRO A 47 14.06 16.73 8.15
C PRO A 47 15.46 16.28 7.72
N PRO A 48 16.23 17.16 7.06
CA PRO A 48 17.62 16.86 6.68
C PRO A 48 18.55 16.75 7.90
N ASN A 49 18.21 17.42 9.00
CA ASN A 49 18.96 17.39 10.25
C ASN A 49 18.00 17.49 11.44
N GLU A 50 18.01 16.48 12.31
CA GLU A 50 17.21 16.48 13.53
C GLU A 50 17.83 17.34 14.65
N ALA A 51 19.12 17.69 14.56
CA ALA A 51 19.78 18.48 15.60
C ALA A 51 19.18 19.89 15.75
N ASP A 52 18.67 20.45 14.65
CA ASP A 52 18.08 21.79 14.60
C ASP A 52 16.63 21.84 15.11
N LEU A 53 16.04 20.69 15.44
CA LEU A 53 14.67 20.61 15.93
C LEU A 53 14.56 20.93 17.42
N THR A 54 13.55 21.72 17.76
CA THR A 54 13.08 21.86 19.15
C THR A 54 12.55 20.53 19.69
N ALA A 55 12.47 20.39 21.01
CA ALA A 55 11.91 19.19 21.65
C ALA A 55 10.50 18.86 21.14
N ASN A 56 9.63 19.87 21.02
CA ASN A 56 8.27 19.68 20.51
C ASN A 56 8.23 19.19 19.06
N GLN A 57 9.17 19.64 18.21
CA GLN A 57 9.26 19.17 16.83
C GLN A 57 9.77 17.73 16.75
N LYS A 58 10.72 17.34 17.60
CA LYS A 58 11.20 15.95 17.70
C LYS A 58 10.08 15.02 18.14
N ASP A 59 9.31 15.41 19.15
CA ASP A 59 8.15 14.65 19.62
C ASP A 59 7.07 14.50 18.54
N ALA A 60 6.84 15.54 17.73
CA ALA A 60 5.92 15.47 16.60
C ALA A 60 6.44 14.54 15.49
N LEU A 61 7.72 14.64 15.13
CA LEU A 61 8.35 13.78 14.13
C LEU A 61 8.27 12.30 14.52
N GLU A 62 8.57 11.99 15.78
CA GLU A 62 8.52 10.61 16.29
C GLU A 62 7.09 10.03 16.25
N LYS A 63 6.06 10.87 16.49
CA LYS A 63 4.66 10.44 16.33
C LYS A 63 4.31 10.13 14.88
N GLU A 64 4.78 10.95 13.93
CA GLU A 64 4.54 10.73 12.51
C GLU A 64 5.28 9.48 12.00
N ARG A 65 6.55 9.28 12.40
CA ARG A 65 7.32 8.04 12.11
C ARG A 65 6.59 6.80 12.63
N LYS A 66 6.06 6.83 13.86
CA LYS A 66 5.29 5.72 14.43
C LYS A 66 4.01 5.43 13.65
N LYS A 67 3.26 6.46 13.24
CA LYS A 67 2.08 6.28 12.38
C LYS A 67 2.45 5.68 11.04
N ASP A 68 3.53 6.16 10.42
CA ASP A 68 4.01 5.65 9.13
C ASP A 68 4.39 4.18 9.23
N GLN A 69 5.15 3.77 10.24
CA GLN A 69 5.52 2.37 10.44
C GLN A 69 4.33 1.47 10.79
N SER A 70 3.35 2.00 11.54
CA SER A 70 2.08 1.31 11.78
C SER A 70 1.31 1.08 10.48
N ALA A 71 1.20 2.09 9.63
CA ALA A 71 0.57 1.97 8.31
C ALA A 71 1.32 0.98 7.40
N LEU A 72 2.65 1.03 7.38
CA LEU A 72 3.48 0.12 6.60
C LEU A 72 3.31 -1.34 7.04
N THR A 73 3.22 -1.58 8.35
CA THR A 73 2.95 -2.91 8.92
C THR A 73 1.59 -3.45 8.45
N ILE A 74 0.54 -2.61 8.48
CA ILE A 74 -0.79 -2.98 7.99
C ILE A 74 -0.76 -3.29 6.50
N ILE A 75 -0.04 -2.51 5.70
CA ILE A 75 0.13 -2.76 4.27
C ILE A 75 0.76 -4.14 4.06
N HIS A 76 1.88 -4.45 4.74
CA HIS A 76 2.57 -5.74 4.63
C HIS A 76 1.66 -6.93 4.95
N GLN A 77 0.79 -6.81 5.96
CA GLN A 77 -0.14 -7.88 6.33
C GLN A 77 -1.16 -8.21 5.23
N GLY A 78 -1.40 -7.29 4.29
CA GLY A 78 -2.28 -7.52 3.14
C GLY A 78 -1.56 -7.89 1.85
N LEU A 79 -0.32 -8.34 1.88
CA LEU A 79 0.44 -8.75 0.69
C LEU A 79 0.65 -10.25 0.64
N ASP A 80 0.70 -10.79 -0.58
CA ASP A 80 1.42 -12.05 -0.82
C ASP A 80 2.93 -11.78 -0.97
N GLU A 81 3.72 -12.86 -1.04
CA GLU A 81 5.18 -12.77 -1.15
C GLU A 81 5.60 -11.97 -2.40
N ASP A 82 4.97 -12.24 -3.55
CA ASP A 82 5.24 -11.56 -4.82
C ASP A 82 5.02 -10.04 -4.74
N MET A 83 3.97 -9.59 -4.05
CA MET A 83 3.71 -8.15 -3.88
C MET A 83 4.59 -7.54 -2.79
N PHE A 84 4.94 -8.30 -1.75
CA PHE A 84 5.87 -7.87 -0.71
C PHE A 84 7.26 -7.57 -1.28
N GLU A 85 7.81 -8.49 -2.08
CA GLU A 85 9.14 -8.32 -2.71
C GLU A 85 9.26 -6.99 -3.47
N LYS A 86 8.19 -6.56 -4.15
CA LYS A 86 8.14 -5.32 -4.94
C LYS A 86 8.31 -4.04 -4.12
N ILE A 87 7.95 -4.07 -2.84
CA ILE A 87 8.06 -2.92 -1.94
C ILE A 87 9.08 -3.13 -0.82
N SER A 88 9.85 -4.22 -0.85
CA SER A 88 10.81 -4.58 0.19
C SER A 88 11.84 -3.48 0.51
N ASN A 89 12.15 -2.62 -0.47
CA ASN A 89 13.07 -1.48 -0.30
C ASN A 89 12.37 -0.17 0.10
N GLU A 90 11.04 -0.15 0.16
CA GLU A 90 10.27 1.05 0.48
C GLU A 90 10.19 1.23 2.00
N THR A 91 10.79 2.30 2.49
CA THR A 91 10.90 2.56 3.94
C THR A 91 9.70 3.33 4.52
N THR A 92 8.79 3.81 3.66
CA THR A 92 7.63 4.61 4.07
C THR A 92 6.35 4.01 3.51
N SER A 93 5.26 4.11 4.28
CA SER A 93 3.95 3.59 3.89
C SER A 93 3.41 4.22 2.60
N LYS A 94 3.67 5.51 2.39
CA LYS A 94 3.29 6.23 1.16
C LYS A 94 3.98 5.65 -0.07
N LYS A 95 5.31 5.53 -0.05
CA LYS A 95 6.06 4.98 -1.19
C LYS A 95 5.66 3.53 -1.48
N ALA A 96 5.51 2.72 -0.43
CA ALA A 96 4.99 1.36 -0.56
C ALA A 96 3.63 1.35 -1.27
N TRP A 97 2.68 2.17 -0.82
CA TRP A 97 1.35 2.27 -1.44
C TRP A 97 1.38 2.72 -2.91
N GLU A 98 2.21 3.72 -3.23
CA GLU A 98 2.40 4.22 -4.60
C GLU A 98 3.05 3.17 -5.51
N THR A 99 4.09 2.47 -5.03
CA THR A 99 4.76 1.40 -5.76
C THR A 99 3.81 0.23 -6.03
N LEU A 100 2.99 -0.19 -5.05
CA LEU A 100 1.95 -1.21 -5.27
C LEU A 100 0.93 -0.77 -6.33
N ARG A 101 0.45 0.49 -6.25
CA ARG A 101 -0.48 1.06 -7.23
C ARG A 101 0.10 1.03 -8.64
N ASN A 102 1.34 1.49 -8.79
CA ASN A 102 2.01 1.58 -10.08
C ASN A 102 2.36 0.20 -10.65
N SER A 103 2.76 -0.73 -9.79
CA SER A 103 3.03 -2.12 -10.15
C SER A 103 1.78 -2.81 -10.74
N VAL A 104 0.63 -2.68 -10.09
CA VAL A 104 -0.58 -3.38 -10.56
C VAL A 104 -1.25 -2.63 -11.70
N MET A 105 -1.44 -1.32 -11.60
CA MET A 105 -2.11 -0.55 -12.66
C MET A 105 -1.20 -0.26 -13.87
N GLY A 106 0.12 -0.26 -13.70
CA GLY A 106 1.07 -0.15 -14.82
C GLY A 106 1.05 -1.40 -15.71
N VAL A 107 0.88 -2.58 -15.11
CA VAL A 107 0.67 -3.85 -15.83
C VAL A 107 -0.61 -3.80 -16.67
N ASP A 108 -1.69 -3.21 -16.15
CA ASP A 108 -2.95 -3.08 -16.88
C ASP A 108 -2.85 -2.11 -18.07
N LYS A 109 -2.09 -1.01 -17.93
CA LYS A 109 -1.83 -0.09 -19.06
C LYS A 109 -1.05 -0.77 -20.18
N VAL A 110 0.01 -1.52 -19.87
CA VAL A 110 0.82 -2.23 -20.88
C VAL A 110 0.03 -3.34 -21.56
N LYS A 111 -0.79 -4.10 -20.80
CA LYS A 111 -1.66 -5.13 -21.38
C LYS A 111 -2.73 -4.54 -22.29
N LYS A 112 -3.34 -3.41 -21.91
CA LYS A 112 -4.33 -2.74 -22.75
C LYS A 112 -3.73 -2.25 -24.07
N VAL A 113 -2.53 -1.67 -24.05
CA VAL A 113 -1.82 -1.27 -25.27
C VAL A 113 -1.51 -2.49 -26.13
N ARG A 114 -0.99 -3.58 -25.55
CA ARG A 114 -0.62 -4.79 -26.31
C ARG A 114 -1.83 -5.48 -26.95
N LEU A 115 -2.99 -5.52 -26.28
CA LEU A 115 -4.24 -6.04 -26.85
C LEU A 115 -4.77 -5.13 -27.97
N GLN A 116 -4.64 -3.80 -27.83
CA GLN A 116 -5.00 -2.87 -28.90
C GLN A 116 -4.07 -3.01 -30.11
N THR A 117 -2.76 -3.15 -29.90
CA THR A 117 -1.80 -3.35 -31.00
C THR A 117 -2.01 -4.69 -31.72
N GLN A 118 -2.31 -5.77 -30.99
CA GLN A 118 -2.62 -7.08 -31.59
C GLN A 118 -3.96 -7.11 -32.32
N GLY A 119 -4.98 -6.37 -31.83
CA GLY A 119 -6.26 -6.20 -32.53
C GLY A 119 -6.14 -5.35 -33.80
N LEU A 120 -5.22 -4.39 -33.83
CA LEU A 120 -4.95 -3.57 -35.01
C LEU A 120 -4.14 -4.33 -36.08
N SER A 121 -3.24 -5.26 -35.69
CA SER A 121 -2.43 -6.03 -36.66
C SER A 121 -3.20 -7.17 -37.35
N LEU A 122 -4.29 -7.66 -36.76
CA LEU A 122 -5.13 -8.72 -37.36
C LEU A 122 -6.10 -8.17 -38.42
N ASN A 123 -6.47 -6.89 -38.34
CA ASN A 123 -7.37 -6.23 -39.30
C ASN A 123 -6.66 -5.70 -40.57
N GLN A 124 -5.37 -6.01 -40.76
CA GLN A 124 -4.62 -5.66 -41.99
C GLN A 124 -4.39 -6.86 -42.92
N PHE A 125 -4.90 -8.05 -42.57
CA PHE A 125 -4.75 -9.28 -43.38
C PHE A 125 -6.07 -10.03 -43.63
N LEU A 126 -7.22 -9.38 -43.45
CA LEU A 126 -8.55 -9.84 -43.85
C LEU A 126 -9.20 -8.79 -44.75
#